data_AF-A0AAD1T772-F1
#
_entry.id   AF-A0AAD1T772-F1
#
_cell.length_a   1.000
_cell.length_b   1.000
_cell.length_c   1.000
_cell.angle_alpha   90.00
_cell.angle_beta   90.00
_cell.angle_gamma   90.00
#
_symmetry.space_group_name_H-M   'P 1'
#
loop_
_entity.id
_entity.type
_entity.pdbx_description
1 polymer ?
#
loop_
_entity_poly.entity_id
_entity_poly.type
_entity_poly.pdbx_seq_one_letter_code
_entity_poly.pdbx_strand_id
1 'polypeptide(L)'
;MRRDQRRRLTVLSVIVITAFIVTRSSFYKIFPIRMFIHRAGLQAENSQFLLEGKPIMILGGSMHYFRVPHAQWKDRMLKMKACGLNTLTTYVPWNLHEPRRGKFDFSGNLNLRRFLDMADEVGLWVILRPGPYICSEWDLGGLPSWLLRDKNMQLRTTYSGFTEATEAFFDELIPKVTWHQYSRGGPIIAVQVENEYGSYAKDANYMEFIKTALVRRGIEELLLTSDNKDGLSSGTVEGVLATINFQKIEPILFSYLDSIQNNKPVLVMEYWTGWFDHWGGDHHVFDVDQMMTTVSEVLKKGASINLYMFHGGTNFGFMSGALHFHEYRSDVTSYDYDAPLSEAGDYTSKYYKLRDLLSKFHVDPLPPVPPLIPKATYGAVELKRCISLWDVLISTGEPSRSEEPINMENLPVNDGNGQSYGYTLYEAVIYGGGKFHTNGNVRDRAQVFVSTQSVGSVDYKNQELNIPEVPALLGMCSFEMSL
;
A
#
# COMPACT_ATOMS: atom_id res chain seq x y z
N MET A 1 1.56 68.15 17.45
CA MET A 1 0.87 66.95 16.91
C MET A 1 1.76 66.04 16.04
N ARG A 2 2.48 66.51 15.01
CA ARG A 2 3.25 65.61 14.11
C ARG A 2 4.45 64.87 14.74
N ARG A 3 5.03 65.39 15.84
CA ARG A 3 6.21 64.80 16.50
C ARG A 3 5.86 63.58 17.37
N ASP A 4 4.70 63.60 18.02
CA ASP A 4 4.20 62.46 18.82
C ASP A 4 3.77 61.27 17.98
N GLN A 5 3.23 61.53 16.79
CA GLN A 5 2.75 60.47 15.89
C GLN A 5 3.93 59.65 15.33
N ARG A 6 5.06 60.29 14.99
CA ARG A 6 6.28 59.59 14.60
C ARG A 6 6.86 58.77 15.75
N ARG A 7 6.86 59.30 16.97
CA ARG A 7 7.37 58.59 18.15
C ARG A 7 6.55 57.34 18.47
N ARG A 8 5.21 57.42 18.36
CA ARG A 8 4.30 56.27 18.52
C ARG A 8 4.50 55.20 17.44
N LEU A 9 4.68 55.61 16.19
CA LEU A 9 4.97 54.68 15.09
C LEU A 9 6.32 53.96 15.29
N THR A 10 7.37 54.67 15.70
CA THR A 10 8.68 54.05 15.98
C THR A 10 8.61 53.05 17.13
N VAL A 11 7.89 53.37 18.21
CA VAL A 11 7.70 52.44 19.34
C VAL A 11 6.89 51.21 18.92
N LEU A 12 5.84 51.38 18.11
CA LEU A 12 5.05 50.26 17.59
C LEU A 12 5.89 49.34 16.69
N SER A 13 6.73 49.92 15.81
CA SER A 13 7.63 49.16 14.94
C SER A 13 8.67 48.37 15.73
N VAL A 14 9.24 48.96 16.79
CA VAL A 14 10.19 48.27 17.66
C VAL A 14 9.50 47.13 18.42
N ILE A 15 8.27 47.31 18.91
CA ILE A 15 7.52 46.24 19.59
C ILE A 15 7.19 45.09 18.62
N VAL A 16 6.77 45.39 17.39
CA VAL A 16 6.46 44.35 16.38
C VAL A 16 7.72 43.60 15.96
N ILE A 17 8.84 44.29 15.74
CA ILE A 17 10.13 43.65 15.40
C ILE A 17 10.63 42.80 16.56
N THR A 18 10.51 43.28 17.80
CA THR A 18 10.94 42.53 18.99
C THR A 18 10.02 41.32 19.21
N ALA A 19 8.70 41.45 19.02
CA ALA A 19 7.76 40.33 19.07
C ALA A 19 8.02 39.31 17.97
N PHE A 20 8.42 39.75 16.76
CA PHE A 20 8.78 38.87 15.65
C PHE A 20 10.12 38.14 15.89
N ILE A 21 11.10 38.82 16.50
CA ILE A 21 12.38 38.22 16.90
C ILE A 21 12.20 37.25 18.07
N VAL A 22 11.36 37.58 19.06
CA VAL A 22 11.09 36.70 20.21
C VAL A 22 10.30 35.47 19.78
N THR A 23 9.29 35.62 18.91
CA THR A 23 8.57 34.47 18.33
C THR A 23 9.49 33.62 17.44
N ARG A 24 10.35 34.19 16.59
CA ARG A 24 11.38 33.40 15.88
C ARG A 24 12.37 32.73 16.82
N SER A 25 12.88 33.41 17.85
CA SER A 25 13.88 32.85 18.76
C SER A 25 13.33 31.74 19.68
N SER A 26 12.02 31.75 19.93
CA SER A 26 11.34 30.70 20.72
C SER A 26 11.08 29.45 19.89
N PHE A 27 10.98 29.54 18.57
CA PHE A 27 10.86 28.39 17.67
C PHE A 27 12.20 27.66 17.44
N TYR A 28 13.34 28.33 17.55
CA TYR A 28 14.68 27.72 17.39
C TYR A 28 15.23 27.02 18.64
N LYS A 29 14.49 26.96 19.75
CA LYS A 29 14.95 26.36 21.02
C LYS A 29 14.35 24.98 21.37
N ILE A 30 13.60 24.33 20.47
CA ILE A 30 13.01 22.99 20.73
C ILE A 30 13.28 21.98 19.58
N PHE A 31 14.34 22.18 18.79
CA PHE A 31 14.88 21.08 17.99
C PHE A 31 16.38 21.03 18.20
N PRO A 32 16.94 19.98 18.81
CA PRO A 32 18.35 19.71 18.61
C PRO A 32 18.49 19.47 17.12
N ILE A 33 19.16 20.37 16.41
CA ILE A 33 19.69 20.08 15.08
C ILE A 33 20.63 18.89 15.30
N ARG A 34 20.12 17.67 15.08
CA ARG A 34 20.92 16.44 15.07
C ARG A 34 21.80 16.51 13.81
N MET A 35 22.87 17.29 13.84
CA MET A 35 24.04 17.02 13.02
C MET A 35 24.78 15.85 13.66
N PHE A 36 24.15 14.67 13.67
CA PHE A 36 24.90 13.44 13.81
C PHE A 36 25.41 13.08 12.42
N ILE A 37 26.73 12.99 12.29
CA ILE A 37 27.33 12.22 11.19
C ILE A 37 26.96 10.78 11.51
N HIS A 38 25.84 10.30 10.94
CA HIS A 38 25.37 8.92 11.10
C HIS A 38 26.42 8.00 10.48
N ARG A 39 27.24 7.34 11.31
CA ARG A 39 28.41 6.58 10.83
C ARG A 39 28.06 5.20 10.29
N ALA A 40 26.90 4.65 10.66
CA ALA A 40 26.44 3.33 10.21
C ALA A 40 24.90 3.24 10.28
N GLY A 41 24.31 2.65 9.24
CA GLY A 41 22.89 2.25 9.19
C GLY A 41 22.56 1.15 10.21
N LEU A 42 21.36 0.57 10.09
CA LEU A 42 20.96 -0.57 10.93
C LEU A 42 21.84 -1.78 10.65
N GLN A 43 22.28 -2.44 11.70
CA GLN A 43 23.06 -3.69 11.63
C GLN A 43 22.29 -4.82 12.30
N ALA A 44 22.47 -6.04 11.77
CA ALA A 44 21.85 -7.25 12.27
C ALA A 44 22.94 -8.26 12.63
N GLU A 45 23.41 -8.23 13.88
CA GLU A 45 24.57 -8.99 14.35
C GLU A 45 24.36 -9.44 15.80
N ASN A 46 24.97 -10.57 16.18
CA ASN A 46 24.94 -11.09 17.55
C ASN A 46 23.51 -11.23 18.11
N SER A 47 22.60 -11.71 17.27
CA SER A 47 21.16 -11.86 17.59
C SER A 47 20.44 -10.57 18.00
N GLN A 48 20.99 -9.40 17.64
CA GLN A 48 20.42 -8.09 17.96
C GLN A 48 20.41 -7.16 16.73
N PHE A 49 19.44 -6.25 16.72
CA PHE A 49 19.50 -5.08 15.86
C PHE A 49 20.31 -4.00 16.56
N LEU A 50 21.30 -3.42 15.86
CA LEU A 50 22.11 -2.33 16.36
C LEU A 50 21.91 -1.12 15.46
N LEU A 51 21.53 0.02 16.03
CA LEU A 51 21.51 1.30 15.34
C LEU A 51 22.51 2.23 16.01
N GLU A 52 23.48 2.73 15.25
CA GLU A 52 24.64 3.46 15.78
C GLU A 52 25.38 2.69 16.89
N GLY A 53 25.48 1.37 16.76
CA GLY A 53 26.13 0.48 17.74
C GLY A 53 25.33 0.26 19.03
N LYS A 54 24.11 0.78 19.14
CA LYS A 54 23.23 0.57 20.30
C LYS A 54 22.16 -0.46 19.98
N PRO A 55 21.92 -1.44 20.88
CA PRO A 55 20.80 -2.36 20.73
C PRO A 55 19.48 -1.63 20.61
N ILE A 56 18.70 -1.97 19.59
CA ILE A 56 17.33 -1.53 19.42
C ILE A 56 16.40 -2.73 19.23
N MET A 57 15.15 -2.57 19.65
CA MET A 57 14.06 -3.46 19.29
C MET A 57 13.16 -2.70 18.33
N ILE A 58 12.93 -3.25 17.14
CA ILE A 58 12.01 -2.64 16.18
C ILE A 58 10.59 -2.96 16.64
N LEU A 59 9.87 -1.91 17.01
CA LEU A 59 8.45 -1.92 17.34
C LEU A 59 7.74 -1.20 16.20
N GLY A 60 7.45 -1.96 15.16
CA GLY A 60 6.94 -1.49 13.88
C GLY A 60 5.41 -1.48 13.79
N GLY A 61 4.88 -0.57 12.98
CA GLY A 61 3.51 -0.63 12.51
C GLY A 61 3.41 -0.31 11.02
N SER A 62 2.61 -1.08 10.31
CA SER A 62 2.33 -0.86 8.89
C SER A 62 1.23 0.17 8.71
N MET A 63 1.50 1.17 7.87
CA MET A 63 0.54 2.16 7.40
C MET A 63 0.95 2.58 5.98
N HIS A 64 0.01 2.48 5.05
CA HIS A 64 0.27 2.74 3.63
C HIS A 64 -0.23 4.13 3.24
N TYR A 65 0.67 4.99 2.76
CA TYR A 65 0.33 6.38 2.40
C TYR A 65 -0.74 6.48 1.31
N PHE A 66 -0.79 5.50 0.40
CA PHE A 66 -1.77 5.43 -0.68
C PHE A 66 -3.19 5.04 -0.21
N ARG A 67 -3.35 4.54 1.02
CA ARG A 67 -4.64 4.23 1.65
C ARG A 67 -5.14 5.29 2.64
N VAL A 68 -4.35 6.34 2.85
CA VAL A 68 -4.68 7.41 3.81
C VAL A 68 -4.55 8.76 3.11
N PRO A 69 -5.54 9.66 3.19
CA PRO A 69 -5.41 11.01 2.63
C PRO A 69 -4.22 11.77 3.24
N HIS A 70 -3.45 12.49 2.42
CA HIS A 70 -2.20 13.12 2.84
C HIS A 70 -2.34 14.09 4.02
N ALA A 71 -3.49 14.77 4.11
CA ALA A 71 -3.83 15.66 5.22
C ALA A 71 -3.90 14.94 6.58
N GLN A 72 -4.01 13.61 6.56
CA GLN A 72 -4.20 12.77 7.73
C GLN A 72 -2.96 11.94 8.08
N TRP A 73 -1.93 11.90 7.23
CA TRP A 73 -0.71 11.12 7.49
C TRP A 73 -0.08 11.42 8.85
N LYS A 74 0.08 12.71 9.17
CA LYS A 74 0.70 13.15 10.44
C LYS A 74 -0.10 12.68 11.64
N ASP A 75 -1.42 12.74 11.57
CA ASP A 75 -2.29 12.26 12.64
C ASP A 75 -2.06 10.77 12.91
N ARG A 76 -2.04 9.95 11.85
CA ARG A 76 -1.83 8.50 11.99
C ARG A 76 -0.45 8.16 12.54
N MET A 77 0.60 8.85 12.07
CA MET A 77 1.97 8.68 12.58
C MET A 77 2.10 9.12 14.05
N LEU A 78 1.45 10.21 14.46
CA LEU A 78 1.43 10.64 15.86
C LEU A 78 0.73 9.60 16.75
N LYS A 79 -0.35 8.98 16.26
CA LYS A 79 -1.03 7.87 16.94
C LYS A 79 -0.15 6.62 17.04
N MET A 80 0.57 6.29 15.97
CA MET A 80 1.57 5.22 15.96
C MET A 80 2.65 5.46 17.03
N LYS A 81 3.23 6.66 17.04
CA LYS A 81 4.25 7.06 18.04
C LYS A 81 3.70 7.03 19.46
N ALA A 82 2.48 7.53 19.67
CA ALA A 82 1.81 7.50 20.97
C ALA A 82 1.51 6.06 21.41
N CYS A 83 1.23 5.12 20.50
CA CYS A 83 1.04 3.72 20.87
C CYS A 83 2.32 3.06 21.43
N GLY A 84 3.49 3.68 21.23
CA GLY A 84 4.79 3.14 21.64
C GLY A 84 5.53 2.43 20.51
N LEU A 85 5.07 2.61 19.27
CA LEU A 85 5.82 2.18 18.10
C LEU A 85 6.93 3.18 17.79
N ASN A 86 8.06 2.66 17.29
CA ASN A 86 9.23 3.45 16.95
C ASN A 86 9.56 3.42 15.45
N THR A 87 8.90 2.53 14.69
CA THR A 87 9.19 2.31 13.28
C THR A 87 7.88 2.25 12.48
N LEU A 88 7.85 2.96 11.35
CA LEU A 88 6.82 2.91 10.34
C LEU A 88 7.25 1.96 9.22
N THR A 89 6.32 1.11 8.77
CA THR A 89 6.53 0.27 7.59
C THR A 89 5.53 0.67 6.52
N THR A 90 5.97 0.81 5.27
CA THR A 90 5.09 1.11 4.14
C THR A 90 5.54 0.41 2.87
N TYR A 91 4.58 -0.03 2.07
CA TYR A 91 4.80 -0.44 0.69
C TYR A 91 4.87 0.76 -0.27
N VAL A 92 5.29 0.51 -1.52
CA VAL A 92 5.23 1.45 -2.64
C VAL A 92 4.41 0.84 -3.80
N PRO A 93 3.25 1.41 -4.18
CA PRO A 93 2.38 0.87 -5.22
C PRO A 93 2.87 1.32 -6.61
N TRP A 94 3.58 0.43 -7.32
CA TRP A 94 4.12 0.76 -8.65
C TRP A 94 3.01 1.20 -9.62
N ASN A 95 1.85 0.53 -9.63
CA ASN A 95 0.72 0.85 -10.50
C ASN A 95 0.22 2.31 -10.36
N LEU A 96 0.24 2.87 -9.15
CA LEU A 96 -0.11 4.27 -8.91
C LEU A 96 1.01 5.22 -9.30
N HIS A 97 2.26 4.82 -9.10
CA HIS A 97 3.41 5.65 -9.46
C HIS A 97 3.70 5.68 -10.95
N GLU A 98 3.34 4.65 -11.70
CA GLU A 98 3.50 4.57 -13.15
C GLU A 98 2.22 4.03 -13.81
N PRO A 99 1.11 4.79 -13.74
CA PRO A 99 -0.19 4.34 -14.28
C PRO A 99 -0.16 4.17 -15.81
N ARG A 100 0.80 4.81 -16.48
CA ARG A 100 1.12 4.60 -17.90
C ARG A 100 2.63 4.44 -18.02
N ARG A 101 3.08 3.56 -18.90
CA ARG A 101 4.50 3.26 -19.10
C ARG A 101 5.30 4.55 -19.38
N GLY A 102 6.33 4.78 -18.58
CA GLY A 102 7.20 5.96 -18.61
C GLY A 102 6.57 7.26 -18.10
N LYS A 103 5.37 7.23 -17.50
CA LYS A 103 4.70 8.40 -16.94
C LYS A 103 4.53 8.26 -15.44
N PHE A 104 5.41 8.94 -14.71
CA PHE A 104 5.49 8.80 -13.26
C PHE A 104 4.76 9.91 -12.50
N ASP A 105 4.08 9.55 -11.41
CA ASP A 105 3.46 10.49 -10.48
C ASP A 105 3.99 10.29 -9.05
N PHE A 106 4.46 11.38 -8.44
CA PHE A 106 4.91 11.46 -7.06
C PHE A 106 4.32 12.71 -6.36
N SER A 107 3.16 13.15 -6.83
CA SER A 107 2.45 14.34 -6.33
C SER A 107 1.28 13.95 -5.42
N GLY A 108 0.71 14.93 -4.72
CA GLY A 108 -0.47 14.73 -3.87
C GLY A 108 -0.30 13.57 -2.88
N ASN A 109 -1.20 12.59 -2.96
CA ASN A 109 -1.19 11.41 -2.09
C ASN A 109 -0.07 10.41 -2.44
N LEU A 110 0.65 10.58 -3.56
CA LEU A 110 1.77 9.75 -3.99
C LEU A 110 3.13 10.41 -3.68
N ASN A 111 3.15 11.49 -2.91
CA ASN A 111 4.39 12.14 -2.51
C ASN A 111 5.10 11.35 -1.40
N LEU A 112 5.77 10.26 -1.80
CA LEU A 112 6.52 9.38 -0.91
C LEU A 112 7.59 10.14 -0.11
N ARG A 113 8.32 11.07 -0.75
CA ARG A 113 9.33 11.88 -0.03
C ARG A 113 8.71 12.66 1.11
N ARG A 114 7.57 13.32 0.88
CA ARG A 114 6.88 14.07 1.94
C ARG A 114 6.38 13.15 3.05
N PHE A 115 5.92 11.94 2.71
CA PHE A 115 5.51 10.93 3.69
C PHE A 115 6.69 10.50 4.58
N LEU A 116 7.86 10.25 3.98
CA LEU A 116 9.09 9.91 4.70
C LEU A 116 9.61 11.08 5.55
N ASP A 117 9.62 12.30 5.03
CA ASP A 117 9.96 13.51 5.80
C ASP A 117 9.07 13.64 7.05
N MET A 118 7.79 13.31 6.91
CA MET A 118 6.82 13.38 8.00
C MET A 118 7.06 12.30 9.06
N ALA A 119 7.49 11.11 8.67
CA ALA A 119 7.91 10.07 9.60
C ALA A 119 9.12 10.54 10.43
N ASP A 120 10.10 11.16 9.78
CA ASP A 120 11.27 11.75 10.46
C ASP A 120 10.88 12.90 11.40
N GLU A 121 10.01 13.82 10.96
CA GLU A 121 9.47 14.89 11.81
C GLU A 121 8.77 14.37 13.08
N VAL A 122 8.09 13.22 12.99
CA VAL A 122 7.42 12.57 14.12
C VAL A 122 8.40 11.76 14.98
N GLY A 123 9.59 11.47 14.47
CA GLY A 123 10.60 10.65 15.11
C GLY A 123 10.30 9.15 15.03
N LEU A 124 9.85 8.70 13.86
CA LEU A 124 9.70 7.29 13.50
C LEU A 124 10.80 6.92 12.51
N TRP A 125 11.46 5.78 12.73
CA TRP A 125 12.26 5.15 11.69
C TRP A 125 11.35 4.56 10.62
N VAL A 126 11.92 4.21 9.47
CA VAL A 126 11.18 3.62 8.35
C VAL A 126 11.81 2.32 7.88
N ILE A 127 10.98 1.30 7.70
CA ILE A 127 11.28 0.14 6.85
C ILE A 127 10.51 0.34 5.53
N LEU A 128 11.24 0.57 4.44
CA LEU A 128 10.65 0.79 3.13
C LEU A 128 10.53 -0.54 2.38
N ARG A 129 9.36 -0.82 1.83
CA ARG A 129 9.09 -2.05 1.06
C ARG A 129 8.75 -1.67 -0.40
N PRO A 130 9.75 -1.40 -1.24
CA PRO A 130 9.56 -0.78 -2.55
C PRO A 130 8.96 -1.71 -3.63
N GLY A 131 8.79 -3.01 -3.35
CA GLY A 131 8.27 -3.97 -4.32
C GLY A 131 9.36 -4.61 -5.19
N PRO A 132 9.13 -4.80 -6.51
CA PRO A 132 8.09 -4.17 -7.34
C PRO A 132 6.67 -4.72 -7.14
N TYR A 133 6.55 -5.97 -6.70
CA TYR A 133 5.28 -6.57 -6.27
C TYR A 133 5.14 -6.42 -4.75
N ILE A 134 3.97 -5.97 -4.28
CA ILE A 134 3.70 -5.70 -2.86
C ILE A 134 2.57 -6.54 -2.28
N CYS A 135 1.85 -7.33 -3.09
CA CYS A 135 0.63 -8.01 -2.67
C CYS A 135 -0.37 -7.00 -2.05
N SER A 136 -0.46 -6.98 -0.72
CA SER A 136 -1.10 -5.95 0.08
C SER A 136 -2.61 -5.83 -0.17
N GLU A 137 -3.26 -6.86 -0.72
CA GLU A 137 -4.68 -6.82 -1.12
C GLU A 137 -4.98 -5.58 -1.97
N TRP A 138 -4.05 -5.28 -2.87
CA TRP A 138 -4.07 -4.14 -3.76
C TRP A 138 -4.17 -4.63 -5.19
N ASP A 139 -4.78 -3.83 -6.06
CA ASP A 139 -4.92 -4.12 -7.48
C ASP A 139 -3.60 -4.62 -8.10
N LEU A 140 -3.68 -5.78 -8.75
CA LEU A 140 -2.58 -6.55 -9.35
C LEU A 140 -1.31 -6.65 -8.46
N GLY A 141 -1.50 -6.63 -7.14
CA GLY A 141 -0.41 -6.62 -6.15
C GLY A 141 0.54 -5.43 -6.28
N GLY A 142 0.03 -4.30 -6.77
CA GLY A 142 0.78 -3.07 -7.04
C GLY A 142 1.49 -3.03 -8.38
N LEU A 143 1.39 -4.05 -9.23
CA LEU A 143 1.98 -4.04 -10.57
C LEU A 143 1.07 -3.28 -11.56
N PRO A 144 1.60 -2.47 -12.48
CA PRO A 144 0.77 -1.77 -13.44
C PRO A 144 0.18 -2.70 -14.51
N SER A 145 -1.10 -2.51 -14.85
CA SER A 145 -1.81 -3.36 -15.82
C SER A 145 -1.22 -3.35 -17.23
N TRP A 146 -0.50 -2.28 -17.62
CA TRP A 146 0.13 -2.19 -18.94
C TRP A 146 1.21 -3.26 -19.16
N LEU A 147 1.71 -3.90 -18.09
CA LEU A 147 2.57 -5.10 -18.19
C LEU A 147 1.85 -6.26 -18.90
N LEU A 148 0.53 -6.39 -18.72
CA LEU A 148 -0.28 -7.48 -19.27
C LEU A 148 -0.53 -7.33 -20.78
N ARG A 149 -0.09 -6.23 -21.40
CA ARG A 149 -0.11 -6.05 -22.86
C ARG A 149 0.91 -6.93 -23.57
N ASP A 150 2.00 -7.28 -22.90
CA ASP A 150 2.92 -8.28 -23.40
C ASP A 150 2.29 -9.67 -23.21
N LYS A 151 1.94 -10.32 -24.32
CA LYS A 151 1.33 -11.65 -24.34
C LYS A 151 2.23 -12.74 -23.78
N ASN A 152 3.54 -12.50 -23.72
CA ASN A 152 4.54 -13.41 -23.17
C ASN A 152 4.98 -13.04 -21.75
N MET A 153 4.31 -12.07 -21.12
CA MET A 153 4.68 -11.55 -19.81
C MET A 153 4.78 -12.66 -18.77
N GLN A 154 5.91 -12.68 -18.07
CA GLN A 154 6.15 -13.53 -16.91
C GLN A 154 6.47 -12.63 -15.73
N LEU A 155 5.43 -12.28 -14.96
CA LEU A 155 5.58 -11.42 -13.79
C LEU A 155 6.44 -12.11 -12.73
N ARG A 156 7.28 -11.33 -12.05
CA ARG A 156 8.12 -11.79 -10.93
C ARG A 156 9.11 -12.92 -11.33
N THR A 157 9.66 -12.82 -12.54
CA THR A 157 10.76 -13.66 -13.04
C THR A 157 11.84 -12.80 -13.68
N THR A 158 12.92 -13.41 -14.17
CA THR A 158 13.99 -12.75 -14.92
C THR A 158 13.67 -12.55 -16.40
N TYR A 159 12.42 -12.74 -16.82
CA TYR A 159 11.98 -12.41 -18.17
C TYR A 159 12.26 -10.94 -18.50
N SER A 160 12.93 -10.69 -19.63
CA SER A 160 13.46 -9.36 -19.96
C SER A 160 12.39 -8.27 -20.00
N GLY A 161 11.19 -8.58 -20.50
CA GLY A 161 10.09 -7.61 -20.51
C GLY A 161 9.65 -7.15 -19.11
N PHE A 162 9.74 -8.03 -18.10
CA PHE A 162 9.43 -7.70 -16.72
C PHE A 162 10.60 -7.03 -16.00
N THR A 163 11.82 -7.51 -16.21
CA THR A 163 13.02 -6.94 -15.56
C THR A 163 13.32 -5.54 -16.07
N GLU A 164 13.27 -5.29 -17.38
CA GLU A 164 13.45 -3.95 -17.96
C GLU A 164 12.43 -2.94 -17.43
N ALA A 165 11.16 -3.36 -17.27
CA ALA A 165 10.11 -2.54 -16.68
C ALA A 165 10.39 -2.25 -15.19
N THR A 166 10.80 -3.27 -14.43
CA THR A 166 11.17 -3.13 -13.01
C THR A 166 12.36 -2.20 -12.83
N GLU A 167 13.37 -2.30 -13.69
CA GLU A 167 14.53 -1.42 -13.69
C GLU A 167 14.14 0.03 -13.97
N ALA A 168 13.29 0.28 -14.97
CA ALA A 168 12.79 1.62 -15.27
C ALA A 168 12.00 2.23 -14.11
N PHE A 169 11.19 1.43 -13.41
CA PHE A 169 10.49 1.88 -12.21
C PHE A 169 11.47 2.23 -11.08
N PHE A 170 12.46 1.38 -10.83
CA PHE A 170 13.45 1.65 -9.79
C PHE A 170 14.40 2.79 -10.14
N ASP A 171 14.70 3.03 -11.41
CA ASP A 171 15.46 4.21 -11.88
C ASP A 171 14.76 5.52 -11.50
N GLU A 172 13.43 5.52 -11.43
CA GLU A 172 12.65 6.69 -11.00
C GLU A 172 12.40 6.74 -9.49
N LEU A 173 12.10 5.60 -8.87
CA LEU A 173 11.75 5.51 -7.45
C LEU A 173 12.96 5.70 -6.53
N ILE A 174 14.02 4.91 -6.73
CA ILE A 174 15.11 4.78 -5.75
C ILE A 174 15.87 6.10 -5.57
N PRO A 175 16.27 6.83 -6.63
CA PRO A 175 16.94 8.12 -6.46
C PRO A 175 16.14 9.13 -5.64
N LYS A 176 14.80 9.06 -5.63
CA LYS A 176 13.96 9.97 -4.85
C LYS A 176 13.99 9.70 -3.35
N VAL A 177 14.36 8.49 -2.92
CA VAL A 177 14.42 8.10 -1.50
C VAL A 177 15.86 7.90 -0.99
N THR A 178 16.88 8.01 -1.86
CA THR A 178 18.29 7.84 -1.45
C THR A 178 18.69 8.74 -0.28
N TRP A 179 18.25 10.00 -0.25
CA TRP A 179 18.53 10.94 0.85
C TRP A 179 17.73 10.68 2.12
N HIS A 180 16.71 9.81 2.06
CA HIS A 180 15.93 9.39 3.23
C HIS A 180 16.56 8.19 3.94
N GLN A 181 17.65 7.64 3.44
CA GLN A 181 18.42 6.59 4.12
C GLN A 181 19.09 7.12 5.38
N TYR A 182 19.10 6.31 6.44
CA TYR A 182 19.65 6.65 7.74
C TYR A 182 21.14 6.98 7.70
N SER A 183 21.91 6.21 6.94
CA SER A 183 23.31 6.48 6.58
C SER A 183 23.53 7.85 5.93
N ARG A 184 22.47 8.45 5.37
CA ARG A 184 22.46 9.77 4.72
C ARG A 184 21.66 10.82 5.50
N GLY A 185 21.27 10.49 6.73
CA GLY A 185 20.60 11.39 7.67
C GLY A 185 19.07 11.39 7.62
N GLY A 186 18.46 10.45 6.89
CA GLY A 186 17.00 10.29 6.87
C GLY A 186 16.47 9.17 7.79
N PRO A 187 15.17 8.83 7.73
CA PRO A 187 14.56 7.88 8.65
C PRO A 187 14.63 6.41 8.20
N ILE A 188 14.98 6.09 6.95
CA ILE A 188 14.95 4.71 6.42
C ILE A 188 16.12 3.92 7.00
N ILE A 189 15.82 2.91 7.81
CA ILE A 189 16.80 2.04 8.48
C ILE A 189 16.94 0.66 7.81
N ALA A 190 15.95 0.25 7.00
CA ALA A 190 16.00 -0.99 6.25
C ALA A 190 15.11 -0.92 4.99
N VAL A 191 15.43 -1.75 4.00
CA VAL A 191 14.69 -1.85 2.73
C VAL A 191 14.41 -3.31 2.42
N GLN A 192 13.14 -3.64 2.12
CA GLN A 192 12.78 -5.01 1.74
C GLN A 192 13.09 -5.28 0.26
N VAL A 193 13.58 -6.47 -0.02
CA VAL A 193 13.79 -7.04 -1.35
C VAL A 193 12.59 -7.91 -1.70
N GLU A 194 11.81 -7.51 -2.70
CA GLU A 194 10.59 -8.22 -3.13
C GLU A 194 9.53 -8.31 -2.02
N ASN A 195 8.56 -9.23 -2.13
CA ASN A 195 7.59 -9.51 -1.09
C ASN A 195 7.05 -10.96 -1.16
N GLU A 196 7.30 -11.74 -0.11
CA GLU A 196 6.83 -13.13 0.03
C GLU A 196 7.10 -13.98 -1.22
N TYR A 197 8.30 -13.82 -1.80
CA TYR A 197 8.64 -14.48 -3.06
C TYR A 197 8.61 -15.99 -2.94
N GLY A 198 8.86 -16.54 -1.76
CA GLY A 198 8.80 -17.97 -1.51
C GLY A 198 7.44 -18.61 -1.81
N SER A 199 6.36 -17.82 -1.71
CA SER A 199 5.00 -18.28 -2.09
C SER A 199 4.76 -18.28 -3.61
N TYR A 200 5.69 -17.71 -4.40
CA TYR A 200 5.64 -17.67 -5.86
C TYR A 200 6.76 -18.51 -6.49
N ALA A 201 8.01 -18.24 -6.13
CA ALA A 201 9.22 -19.05 -6.32
C ALA A 201 9.41 -19.66 -7.72
N LYS A 202 9.01 -18.95 -8.77
CA LYS A 202 9.08 -19.46 -10.16
C LYS A 202 10.45 -19.33 -10.81
N ASP A 203 11.32 -18.47 -10.27
CA ASP A 203 12.63 -18.17 -10.84
C ASP A 203 13.68 -17.93 -9.74
N ALA A 204 14.66 -18.82 -9.66
CA ALA A 204 15.72 -18.78 -8.64
C ALA A 204 16.65 -17.56 -8.79
N ASN A 205 16.74 -16.94 -9.96
CA ASN A 205 17.64 -15.80 -10.20
C ASN A 205 16.98 -14.44 -9.93
N TYR A 206 15.64 -14.42 -9.80
CA TYR A 206 14.88 -13.19 -9.73
C TYR A 206 15.14 -12.38 -8.44
N MET A 207 15.26 -13.04 -7.29
CA MET A 207 15.53 -12.34 -6.03
C MET A 207 16.89 -11.64 -6.02
N GLU A 208 17.93 -12.28 -6.56
CA GLU A 208 19.26 -11.65 -6.70
C GLU A 208 19.22 -10.47 -7.68
N PHE A 209 18.41 -10.55 -8.73
CA PHE A 209 18.16 -9.44 -9.65
C PHE A 209 17.54 -8.24 -8.90
N ILE A 210 16.47 -8.43 -8.11
CA ILE A 210 15.83 -7.34 -7.36
C ILE A 210 16.79 -6.71 -6.36
N LYS A 211 17.50 -7.54 -5.58
CA LYS A 211 18.54 -7.08 -4.65
C LYS A 211 19.59 -6.23 -5.37
N THR A 212 20.13 -6.74 -6.48
CA THR A 212 21.14 -6.03 -7.28
C THR A 212 20.60 -4.71 -7.83
N ALA A 213 19.34 -4.71 -8.30
CA ALA A 213 18.70 -3.52 -8.85
C ALA A 213 18.58 -2.41 -7.80
N LEU A 214 18.21 -2.74 -6.55
CA LEU A 214 18.13 -1.80 -5.43
C LEU A 214 19.51 -1.25 -5.05
N VAL A 215 20.51 -2.13 -4.85
CA VAL A 215 21.87 -1.74 -4.43
C VAL A 215 22.53 -0.85 -5.47
N ARG A 216 22.46 -1.22 -6.76
CA ARG A 216 23.05 -0.43 -7.85
C ARG A 216 22.49 0.99 -7.94
N ARG A 217 21.26 1.21 -7.49
CA ARG A 217 20.58 2.50 -7.51
C ARG A 217 20.76 3.30 -6.22
N GLY A 218 21.59 2.80 -5.31
CA GLY A 218 22.07 3.55 -4.14
C GLY A 218 21.39 3.17 -2.83
N ILE A 219 20.71 2.02 -2.74
CA ILE A 219 20.31 1.47 -1.44
C ILE A 219 21.53 0.89 -0.73
N GLU A 220 21.85 1.47 0.43
CA GLU A 220 23.01 1.17 1.29
C GLU A 220 22.58 0.61 2.66
N GLU A 221 21.30 0.74 3.01
CA GLU A 221 20.75 0.25 4.29
C GLU A 221 20.61 -1.27 4.35
N LEU A 222 20.33 -1.79 5.56
CA LEU A 222 20.06 -3.20 5.76
C LEU A 222 18.95 -3.68 4.81
N LEU A 223 19.28 -4.67 3.99
CA LEU A 223 18.30 -5.36 3.16
C LEU A 223 17.66 -6.50 3.95
N LEU A 224 16.36 -6.72 3.71
CA LEU A 224 15.63 -7.85 4.26
C LEU A 224 14.68 -8.50 3.25
N THR A 225 14.34 -9.78 3.43
CA THR A 225 13.20 -10.46 2.78
C THR A 225 12.17 -10.84 3.84
N SER A 226 10.92 -11.11 3.45
CA SER A 226 9.87 -11.53 4.38
C SER A 226 9.02 -12.64 3.78
N ASP A 227 8.88 -13.75 4.49
CA ASP A 227 8.07 -14.88 4.06
C ASP A 227 7.39 -15.58 5.24
N ASN A 228 6.27 -16.23 4.97
CA ASN A 228 5.64 -17.14 5.92
C ASN A 228 6.38 -18.49 5.99
N LYS A 229 5.87 -19.41 6.83
CA LYS A 229 6.49 -20.72 7.04
C LYS A 229 6.65 -21.56 5.76
N ASP A 230 5.74 -21.43 4.81
CA ASP A 230 5.72 -22.25 3.59
C ASP A 230 6.63 -21.64 2.51
N GLY A 231 6.75 -20.30 2.50
CA GLY A 231 7.61 -19.57 1.56
C GLY A 231 9.07 -19.44 1.99
N LEU A 232 9.38 -19.44 3.29
CA LEU A 232 10.71 -19.07 3.79
C LEU A 232 11.87 -19.87 3.18
N SER A 233 11.64 -21.13 2.81
CA SER A 233 12.66 -21.96 2.16
C SER A 233 13.13 -21.46 0.79
N SER A 234 12.28 -20.71 0.09
CA SER A 234 12.46 -20.30 -1.31
C SER A 234 12.45 -18.78 -1.51
N GLY A 235 12.18 -18.00 -0.46
CA GLY A 235 12.11 -16.54 -0.50
C GLY A 235 13.36 -15.82 0.03
N THR A 236 14.41 -16.55 0.42
CA THR A 236 15.66 -15.96 0.90
C THR A 236 16.62 -15.63 -0.23
N VAL A 237 17.52 -14.68 0.02
CA VAL A 237 18.59 -14.31 -0.91
C VAL A 237 19.87 -14.03 -0.13
N GLU A 238 21.01 -14.45 -0.68
CA GLU A 238 22.29 -14.37 0.01
C GLU A 238 22.63 -12.92 0.39
N GLY A 239 23.13 -12.71 1.61
CA GLY A 239 23.54 -11.39 2.11
C GLY A 239 22.38 -10.47 2.52
N VAL A 240 21.14 -10.97 2.55
CA VAL A 240 19.94 -10.23 2.95
C VAL A 240 19.32 -10.90 4.16
N LEU A 241 18.86 -10.10 5.14
CA LEU A 241 18.27 -10.63 6.37
C LEU A 241 16.90 -11.28 6.08
N ALA A 242 16.71 -12.54 6.43
CA ALA A 242 15.41 -13.17 6.32
C ALA A 242 14.50 -12.74 7.49
N THR A 243 13.22 -12.51 7.22
CA THR A 243 12.23 -12.19 8.26
C THR A 243 10.98 -13.04 8.07
N ILE A 244 10.13 -13.11 9.09
CA ILE A 244 9.01 -14.05 9.12
C ILE A 244 7.66 -13.36 9.21
N ASN A 245 6.65 -13.95 8.57
CA ASN A 245 5.27 -13.46 8.56
C ASN A 245 4.34 -14.51 9.17
N PHE A 246 3.46 -14.11 10.10
CA PHE A 246 2.45 -14.99 10.69
C PHE A 246 1.37 -14.23 11.49
N GLN A 247 0.23 -14.87 11.71
CA GLN A 247 -0.75 -14.44 12.74
C GLN A 247 -0.61 -15.24 14.05
N LYS A 248 -0.11 -16.49 13.97
CA LYS A 248 0.07 -17.38 15.12
C LYS A 248 1.51 -17.86 15.17
N ILE A 249 2.10 -17.89 16.36
CA ILE A 249 3.47 -18.40 16.54
C ILE A 249 3.48 -19.90 16.25
N GLU A 250 4.40 -20.29 15.37
CA GLU A 250 4.77 -21.67 15.16
C GLU A 250 6.23 -21.84 15.59
N PRO A 251 6.53 -22.58 16.67
CA PRO A 251 7.90 -22.71 17.18
C PRO A 251 8.91 -23.19 16.12
N ILE A 252 8.46 -24.04 15.20
CA ILE A 252 9.30 -24.55 14.11
C ILE A 252 9.78 -23.44 13.16
N LEU A 253 9.01 -22.37 12.99
CA LEU A 253 9.37 -21.25 12.14
C LEU A 253 10.58 -20.48 12.69
N PHE A 254 10.64 -20.28 14.01
CA PHE A 254 11.79 -19.63 14.66
C PHE A 254 13.05 -20.49 14.56
N SER A 255 12.92 -21.80 14.82
CA SER A 255 14.05 -22.73 14.68
C SER A 255 14.54 -22.85 13.23
N TYR A 256 13.61 -22.83 12.27
CA TYR A 256 13.98 -22.87 10.85
C TYR A 256 14.67 -21.57 10.42
N LEU A 257 14.17 -20.41 10.84
CA LEU A 257 14.84 -19.13 10.59
C LEU A 257 16.26 -19.11 11.15
N ASP A 258 16.46 -19.60 12.38
CA ASP A 258 17.79 -19.71 13.00
C ASP A 258 18.72 -20.66 12.22
N SER A 259 18.18 -21.74 11.63
CA SER A 259 18.95 -22.65 10.78
C SER A 259 19.43 -22.02 9.46
N ILE A 260 18.71 -21.01 8.96
CA ILE A 260 19.07 -20.31 7.72
C ILE A 260 20.07 -19.17 7.99
N GLN A 261 19.86 -18.41 9.08
CA GLN A 261 20.60 -17.18 9.35
C GLN A 261 21.05 -17.10 10.81
N ASN A 262 21.74 -18.14 11.27
CA ASN A 262 22.29 -18.27 12.61
C ASN A 262 22.94 -16.95 13.12
N ASN A 263 22.72 -16.64 14.41
CA ASN A 263 23.24 -15.45 15.08
C ASN A 263 22.74 -14.10 14.52
N LYS A 264 21.59 -14.10 13.82
CA LYS A 264 20.88 -12.89 13.39
C LYS A 264 19.66 -12.60 14.27
N PRO A 265 19.28 -11.32 14.45
CA PRO A 265 18.06 -10.96 15.17
C PRO A 265 16.81 -11.46 14.45
N VAL A 266 15.79 -11.78 15.23
CA VAL A 266 14.47 -12.15 14.70
C VAL A 266 13.61 -10.90 14.56
N LEU A 267 13.02 -10.75 13.38
CA LEU A 267 11.98 -9.76 13.09
C LEU A 267 10.78 -10.47 12.49
N VAL A 268 9.63 -10.29 13.11
CA VAL A 268 8.33 -10.63 12.52
C VAL A 268 7.92 -9.44 11.65
N MET A 269 8.13 -9.53 10.34
CA MET A 269 7.90 -8.41 9.42
C MET A 269 6.42 -8.18 9.16
N GLU A 270 5.61 -9.23 9.15
CA GLU A 270 4.16 -9.10 9.16
C GLU A 270 3.57 -9.95 10.27
N TYR A 271 3.22 -9.30 11.37
CA TYR A 271 2.29 -9.86 12.32
C TYR A 271 0.88 -9.42 11.97
N TRP A 272 0.06 -10.33 11.45
CA TRP A 272 -1.30 -10.02 10.97
C TRP A 272 -2.26 -9.74 12.15
N THR A 273 -2.50 -8.46 12.46
CA THR A 273 -3.26 -8.01 13.65
C THR A 273 -4.77 -8.20 13.55
N GLY A 274 -5.25 -8.54 12.37
CA GLY A 274 -6.63 -8.77 12.00
C GLY A 274 -6.64 -9.38 10.60
N TRP A 275 -7.62 -9.07 9.78
CA TRP A 275 -7.69 -9.58 8.41
C TRP A 275 -8.55 -8.66 7.53
N PHE A 276 -8.44 -8.80 6.21
CA PHE A 276 -9.23 -8.07 5.23
C PHE A 276 -10.51 -8.82 4.85
N ASP A 277 -11.48 -8.10 4.29
CA ASP A 277 -12.78 -8.66 3.93
C ASP A 277 -12.97 -8.78 2.41
N HIS A 278 -13.88 -9.67 2.04
CA HIS A 278 -14.35 -9.83 0.66
C HIS A 278 -15.81 -9.44 0.53
N TRP A 279 -16.20 -8.98 -0.65
CA TRP A 279 -17.61 -8.75 -0.96
C TRP A 279 -18.44 -10.02 -0.80
N GLY A 280 -19.54 -9.92 -0.05
CA GLY A 280 -20.43 -11.04 0.25
C GLY A 280 -19.95 -11.97 1.38
N GLY A 281 -18.78 -11.73 1.96
CA GLY A 281 -18.29 -12.44 3.15
C GLY A 281 -18.66 -11.75 4.46
N ASP A 282 -18.40 -12.43 5.58
CA ASP A 282 -18.48 -11.84 6.91
C ASP A 282 -17.30 -10.90 7.17
N HIS A 283 -17.53 -9.89 8.00
CA HIS A 283 -16.46 -9.01 8.49
C HIS A 283 -15.54 -9.77 9.44
N HIS A 284 -14.23 -9.77 9.16
CA HIS A 284 -13.24 -10.42 9.99
C HIS A 284 -12.98 -9.61 11.26
N VAL A 285 -13.21 -10.25 12.40
CA VAL A 285 -12.84 -9.71 13.72
C VAL A 285 -11.89 -10.69 14.37
N PHE A 286 -10.72 -10.21 14.78
CA PHE A 286 -9.69 -10.98 15.44
C PHE A 286 -9.64 -10.66 16.94
N ASP A 287 -9.68 -11.72 17.75
CA ASP A 287 -9.74 -11.60 19.19
C ASP A 287 -8.51 -10.86 19.76
N VAL A 288 -8.79 -9.81 20.54
CA VAL A 288 -7.74 -8.96 21.10
C VAL A 288 -6.86 -9.71 22.09
N ASP A 289 -7.40 -10.63 22.87
CA ASP A 289 -6.60 -11.34 23.88
C ASP A 289 -5.68 -12.39 23.22
N GLN A 290 -6.15 -13.04 22.16
CA GLN A 290 -5.33 -13.89 21.30
C GLN A 290 -4.20 -13.08 20.66
N MET A 291 -4.52 -11.90 20.11
CA MET A 291 -3.52 -10.99 19.55
C MET A 291 -2.46 -10.61 20.60
N MET A 292 -2.88 -10.13 21.77
CA MET A 292 -1.99 -9.68 22.83
C MET A 292 -1.13 -10.81 23.40
N THR A 293 -1.65 -12.04 23.43
CA THR A 293 -0.89 -13.23 23.84
C THR A 293 0.29 -13.44 22.88
N THR A 294 0.03 -13.47 21.58
CA THR A 294 1.08 -13.66 20.57
C THR A 294 2.09 -12.52 20.57
N VAL A 295 1.65 -11.26 20.57
CA VAL A 295 2.56 -10.10 20.61
C VAL A 295 3.44 -10.14 21.86
N SER A 296 2.86 -10.44 23.02
CA SER A 296 3.62 -10.56 24.27
C SER A 296 4.67 -11.67 24.22
N GLU A 297 4.36 -12.81 23.59
CA GLU A 297 5.30 -13.92 23.44
C GLU A 297 6.46 -13.57 22.49
N VAL A 298 6.18 -12.92 21.36
CA VAL A 298 7.22 -12.43 20.43
C VAL A 298 8.18 -11.49 21.17
N LEU A 299 7.65 -10.49 21.88
CA LEU A 299 8.47 -9.50 22.58
C LEU A 299 9.26 -10.12 23.76
N LYS A 300 8.68 -11.06 24.51
CA LYS A 300 9.39 -11.79 25.58
C LYS A 300 10.55 -12.64 25.07
N LYS A 301 10.49 -13.11 23.82
CA LYS A 301 11.60 -13.80 23.15
C LYS A 301 12.70 -12.84 22.68
N GLY A 302 12.54 -11.53 22.88
CA GLY A 302 13.48 -10.51 22.41
C GLY A 302 13.41 -10.24 20.91
N ALA A 303 12.39 -10.77 20.23
CA ALA A 303 12.20 -10.55 18.80
C ALA A 303 11.57 -9.18 18.53
N SER A 304 11.97 -8.58 17.41
CA SER A 304 11.31 -7.39 16.88
C SER A 304 10.03 -7.77 16.15
N ILE A 305 9.10 -6.83 16.01
CA ILE A 305 7.78 -7.07 15.42
C ILE A 305 7.30 -5.86 14.64
N ASN A 306 6.64 -6.10 13.51
CA ASN A 306 5.90 -5.11 12.76
C ASN A 306 4.42 -5.53 12.65
N LEU A 307 3.54 -4.66 13.16
CA LEU A 307 2.09 -4.90 13.19
C LEU A 307 1.48 -4.62 11.82
N TYR A 308 1.05 -5.65 11.10
CA TYR A 308 0.39 -5.55 9.80
C TYR A 308 -1.11 -5.85 9.96
N MET A 309 -2.05 -4.92 9.83
CA MET A 309 -1.87 -3.47 9.73
C MET A 309 -1.95 -2.81 11.11
N PHE A 310 -1.10 -1.82 11.37
CA PHE A 310 -1.36 -0.92 12.50
C PHE A 310 -2.52 0.04 12.19
N HIS A 311 -2.55 0.51 10.93
CA HIS A 311 -3.66 1.27 10.37
C HIS A 311 -3.79 0.91 8.90
N GLY A 312 -4.90 0.27 8.53
CA GLY A 312 -5.09 -0.17 7.15
C GLY A 312 -5.61 0.93 6.22
N GLY A 313 -6.67 1.66 6.60
CA GLY A 313 -7.22 2.77 5.82
C GLY A 313 -8.25 2.31 4.79
N THR A 314 -8.20 2.85 3.57
CA THR A 314 -9.20 2.60 2.52
C THR A 314 -8.56 2.28 1.17
N ASN A 315 -9.10 1.29 0.48
CA ASN A 315 -8.85 1.05 -0.95
C ASN A 315 -9.68 2.04 -1.78
N PHE A 316 -9.19 3.27 -1.98
CA PHE A 316 -9.91 4.27 -2.77
C PHE A 316 -10.01 3.90 -4.25
N GLY A 317 -11.10 4.29 -4.91
CA GLY A 317 -11.28 4.07 -6.35
C GLY A 317 -11.36 2.58 -6.70
N PHE A 318 -10.62 2.18 -7.73
CA PHE A 318 -10.59 0.80 -8.26
C PHE A 318 -9.40 -0.01 -7.75
N MET A 319 -8.89 0.31 -6.57
CA MET A 319 -7.58 -0.19 -6.13
C MET A 319 -7.63 -1.43 -5.22
N SER A 320 -8.82 -1.92 -4.89
CA SER A 320 -8.97 -3.17 -4.14
C SER A 320 -8.35 -4.33 -4.91
N GLY A 321 -7.64 -5.20 -4.20
CA GLY A 321 -7.18 -6.48 -4.76
C GLY A 321 -8.30 -7.51 -4.86
N ALA A 322 -7.88 -8.73 -5.19
CA ALA A 322 -8.74 -9.91 -5.18
C ALA A 322 -7.91 -11.16 -4.90
N LEU A 323 -8.55 -12.17 -4.33
CA LEU A 323 -8.00 -13.52 -4.18
C LEU A 323 -8.58 -14.48 -5.21
N HIS A 324 -7.75 -15.41 -5.66
CA HIS A 324 -8.18 -16.49 -6.55
C HIS A 324 -7.44 -17.79 -6.22
N PHE A 325 -7.92 -18.50 -5.18
CA PHE A 325 -7.45 -19.86 -4.85
C PHE A 325 -8.36 -20.94 -5.46
N HIS A 326 -9.63 -20.95 -5.04
CA HIS A 326 -10.66 -21.86 -5.55
C HIS A 326 -11.77 -21.12 -6.29
N GLU A 327 -12.07 -19.90 -5.83
CA GLU A 327 -13.01 -18.99 -6.44
C GLU A 327 -12.44 -17.57 -6.39
N TYR A 328 -12.84 -16.74 -7.36
CA TYR A 328 -12.53 -15.33 -7.36
C TYR A 328 -13.32 -14.61 -6.25
N ARG A 329 -12.62 -13.83 -5.44
CA ARG A 329 -13.21 -12.98 -4.39
C ARG A 329 -12.53 -11.62 -4.42
N SER A 330 -13.29 -10.58 -4.73
CA SER A 330 -12.80 -9.21 -4.68
C SER A 330 -12.81 -8.68 -3.24
N ASP A 331 -11.74 -7.97 -2.89
CA ASP A 331 -11.62 -7.35 -1.58
C ASP A 331 -12.53 -6.13 -1.47
N VAL A 332 -13.01 -5.84 -0.27
CA VAL A 332 -13.89 -4.68 -0.06
C VAL A 332 -13.11 -3.35 -0.13
N THR A 333 -13.86 -2.26 -0.28
CA THR A 333 -13.31 -0.90 -0.30
C THR A 333 -12.64 -0.53 1.04
N SER A 334 -13.27 -0.89 2.16
CA SER A 334 -12.66 -0.66 3.47
C SER A 334 -11.42 -1.54 3.62
N TYR A 335 -10.33 -0.95 4.09
CA TYR A 335 -9.17 -1.70 4.53
C TYR A 335 -8.97 -1.47 6.04
N ASP A 336 -10.06 -1.44 6.81
CA ASP A 336 -10.05 -1.32 8.27
C ASP A 336 -9.13 -2.39 8.92
N TYR A 337 -9.19 -3.60 8.37
CA TYR A 337 -8.37 -4.75 8.74
C TYR A 337 -8.62 -5.27 10.16
N ASP A 338 -9.61 -4.74 10.89
CA ASP A 338 -9.72 -4.85 12.35
C ASP A 338 -8.38 -4.47 13.03
N ALA A 339 -7.76 -3.41 12.52
CA ALA A 339 -6.47 -2.93 12.98
C ALA A 339 -6.56 -2.20 14.34
N PRO A 340 -5.43 -1.96 15.02
CA PRO A 340 -5.37 -1.07 16.18
C PRO A 340 -5.99 0.31 15.94
N LEU A 341 -5.83 0.87 14.74
CA LEU A 341 -6.58 2.04 14.30
C LEU A 341 -7.58 1.66 13.23
N SER A 342 -8.85 2.06 13.43
CA SER A 342 -9.91 1.82 12.43
C SER A 342 -9.59 2.51 11.09
N GLU A 343 -10.39 2.24 10.05
CA GLU A 343 -10.34 2.91 8.75
C GLU A 343 -10.32 4.45 8.89
N ALA A 344 -11.13 5.01 9.79
CA ALA A 344 -11.19 6.45 10.04
C ALA A 344 -10.06 6.97 10.97
N GLY A 345 -9.18 6.08 11.44
CA GLY A 345 -8.09 6.39 12.37
C GLY A 345 -8.52 6.50 13.83
N ASP A 346 -9.64 5.87 14.23
CA ASP A 346 -10.09 5.85 15.62
C ASP A 346 -9.37 4.78 16.44
N TYR A 347 -9.27 5.00 17.75
CA TYR A 347 -8.67 4.05 18.67
C TYR A 347 -9.61 2.87 18.92
N THR A 348 -9.10 1.65 18.80
CA THR A 348 -9.81 0.43 19.16
C THR A 348 -9.36 -0.11 20.52
N SER A 349 -10.00 -1.17 21.01
CA SER A 349 -9.54 -1.89 22.20
C SER A 349 -8.12 -2.45 22.02
N LYS A 350 -7.78 -2.90 20.80
CA LYS A 350 -6.43 -3.35 20.43
C LYS A 350 -5.39 -2.25 20.64
N TYR A 351 -5.70 -1.01 20.26
CA TYR A 351 -4.79 0.12 20.46
C TYR A 351 -4.43 0.33 21.93
N TYR A 352 -5.41 0.36 22.83
CA TYR A 352 -5.15 0.62 24.24
C TYR A 352 -4.38 -0.53 24.90
N LYS A 353 -4.73 -1.79 24.61
CA LYS A 353 -3.98 -2.93 25.13
C LYS A 353 -2.54 -3.00 24.60
N LEU A 354 -2.34 -2.68 23.32
CA LEU A 354 -1.00 -2.56 22.74
C LEU A 354 -0.20 -1.46 23.41
N ARG A 355 -0.78 -0.26 23.57
CA ARG A 355 -0.10 0.85 24.25
C ARG A 355 0.33 0.48 25.66
N ASP A 356 -0.54 -0.19 26.42
CA ASP A 356 -0.22 -0.63 27.77
C ASP A 356 0.91 -1.66 27.80
N LEU A 357 0.93 -2.61 26.86
CA LEU A 357 2.02 -3.58 26.72
C LEU A 357 3.32 -2.89 26.32
N LEU A 358 3.29 -2.08 25.25
CA LEU A 358 4.46 -1.44 24.67
C LEU A 358 5.08 -0.42 25.64
N SER A 359 4.29 0.24 26.49
CA SER A 359 4.82 1.15 27.52
C SER A 359 5.90 0.52 28.41
N LYS A 360 5.87 -0.81 28.60
CA LYS A 360 6.84 -1.57 29.40
C LYS A 360 8.19 -1.77 28.70
N PHE A 361 8.25 -1.47 27.40
CA PHE A 361 9.46 -1.55 26.57
C PHE A 361 10.11 -0.18 26.34
N HIS A 362 9.56 0.89 26.96
CA HIS A 362 10.13 2.23 26.92
C HIS A 362 10.63 2.64 28.30
N VAL A 363 11.74 3.38 28.33
CA VAL A 363 12.27 3.99 29.56
C VAL A 363 11.48 5.23 29.93
N ASP A 364 11.17 6.05 28.92
CA ASP A 364 10.39 7.28 29.09
C ASP A 364 8.89 7.01 28.93
N PRO A 365 8.02 7.78 29.61
CA PRO A 365 6.59 7.69 29.42
C PRO A 365 6.19 7.92 27.96
N LEU A 366 5.25 7.12 27.46
CA LEU A 366 4.72 7.28 26.11
C LEU A 366 4.04 8.66 25.95
N PRO A 367 4.16 9.31 24.77
CA PRO A 367 3.48 10.56 24.48
C PRO A 367 1.97 10.48 24.72
N PRO A 368 1.27 11.59 25.05
CA PRO A 368 -0.18 11.58 25.18
C PRO A 368 -0.85 11.16 23.87
N VAL A 369 -2.01 10.52 24.00
CA VAL A 369 -2.82 10.09 22.85
C VAL A 369 -3.41 11.33 22.15
N PRO A 370 -3.21 11.51 20.83
CA PRO A 370 -3.80 12.62 20.09
C PRO A 370 -5.34 12.67 20.19
N PRO A 371 -5.97 13.85 20.07
CA PRO A 371 -7.43 13.92 20.00
C PRO A 371 -7.96 13.29 18.70
N LEU A 372 -9.15 12.70 18.77
CA LEU A 372 -9.83 12.18 17.57
C LEU A 372 -10.26 13.32 16.63
N ILE A 373 -10.23 13.04 15.33
CA ILE A 373 -10.77 13.94 14.32
C ILE A 373 -12.30 13.93 14.43
N PRO A 374 -12.97 15.10 14.53
CA PRO A 374 -14.42 15.17 14.62
C PRO A 374 -15.11 14.50 13.43
N LYS A 375 -16.22 13.81 13.71
CA LYS A 375 -17.11 13.23 12.69
C LYS A 375 -18.40 14.01 12.66
N ALA A 376 -18.97 14.13 11.46
CA ALA A 376 -20.23 14.81 11.24
C ALA A 376 -21.22 13.88 10.55
N THR A 377 -22.50 14.03 10.89
CA THR A 377 -23.61 13.50 10.09
C THR A 377 -24.14 14.61 9.21
N TYR A 378 -24.23 14.36 7.90
CA TYR A 378 -24.66 15.36 6.91
C TYR A 378 -26.15 15.25 6.55
N GLY A 379 -26.85 14.24 7.06
CA GLY A 379 -28.23 13.95 6.69
C GLY A 379 -28.36 13.36 5.28
N ALA A 380 -29.60 13.16 4.84
CA ALA A 380 -29.89 12.64 3.52
C ALA A 380 -29.60 13.69 2.43
N VAL A 381 -28.97 13.27 1.34
CA VAL A 381 -28.74 14.11 0.14
C VAL A 381 -29.69 13.65 -0.96
N GLU A 382 -30.55 14.54 -1.44
CA GLU A 382 -31.44 14.28 -2.56
C GLU A 382 -30.69 14.38 -3.89
N LEU A 383 -30.69 13.31 -4.68
CA LEU A 383 -30.10 13.28 -6.02
C LEU A 383 -31.08 13.89 -7.04
N LYS A 384 -30.87 15.16 -7.39
CA LYS A 384 -31.77 15.93 -8.27
C LYS A 384 -31.55 15.73 -9.77
N ARG A 385 -30.45 15.06 -10.15
CA ARG A 385 -30.06 14.89 -11.55
C ARG A 385 -29.55 13.47 -11.76
N CYS A 386 -29.93 12.87 -12.87
CA CYS A 386 -29.42 11.60 -13.37
C CYS A 386 -29.16 11.73 -14.87
N ILE A 387 -28.27 10.88 -15.38
CA ILE A 387 -28.02 10.69 -16.81
C ILE A 387 -27.85 9.18 -17.02
N SER A 388 -28.40 8.65 -18.11
CA SER A 388 -28.27 7.22 -18.39
C SER A 388 -26.86 6.91 -18.93
N LEU A 389 -26.39 5.67 -18.74
CA LEU A 389 -25.15 5.22 -19.37
C LEU A 389 -25.17 5.46 -20.89
N TRP A 390 -26.30 5.18 -21.53
CA TRP A 390 -26.48 5.36 -22.98
C TRP A 390 -26.30 6.81 -23.43
N ASP A 391 -26.82 7.76 -22.65
CA ASP A 391 -26.63 9.19 -22.94
C ASP A 391 -25.18 9.64 -22.67
N VAL A 392 -24.50 9.04 -21.68
CA VAL A 392 -23.08 9.32 -21.39
C VAL A 392 -22.18 8.81 -22.50
N LEU A 393 -22.47 7.63 -23.09
CA LEU A 393 -21.63 7.03 -24.14
C LEU A 393 -21.53 7.90 -25.40
N ILE A 394 -22.54 8.76 -25.66
CA ILE A 394 -22.48 9.76 -26.73
C ILE A 394 -21.28 10.71 -26.54
N SER A 395 -20.85 10.92 -25.29
CA SER A 395 -19.75 11.82 -24.93
C SER A 395 -18.37 11.14 -24.82
N THR A 396 -18.27 9.81 -24.92
CA THR A 396 -17.01 9.08 -24.69
C THR A 396 -16.09 8.96 -25.91
N GLY A 397 -16.48 9.54 -27.06
CA GLY A 397 -15.71 9.50 -28.31
C GLY A 397 -16.09 8.32 -29.22
N GLU A 398 -15.31 8.11 -30.29
CA GLU A 398 -15.56 7.02 -31.23
C GLU A 398 -15.14 5.65 -30.63
N PRO A 399 -15.97 4.60 -30.79
CA PRO A 399 -15.64 3.27 -30.30
C PRO A 399 -14.50 2.64 -31.12
N SER A 400 -13.61 1.91 -30.45
CA SER A 400 -12.63 1.06 -31.14
C SER A 400 -13.33 -0.19 -31.69
N ARG A 401 -13.04 -0.54 -32.94
CA ARG A 401 -13.57 -1.76 -33.59
C ARG A 401 -12.52 -2.86 -33.61
N SER A 402 -12.94 -4.08 -33.34
CA SER A 402 -12.14 -5.30 -33.48
C SER A 402 -13.02 -6.45 -33.98
N GLU A 403 -12.42 -7.42 -34.65
CA GLU A 403 -13.14 -8.64 -35.09
C GLU A 403 -13.47 -9.55 -33.88
N GLU A 404 -12.57 -9.58 -32.91
CA GLU A 404 -12.71 -10.35 -31.67
C GLU A 404 -12.70 -9.42 -30.44
N PRO A 405 -13.38 -9.76 -29.34
CA PRO A 405 -13.26 -9.02 -28.09
C PRO A 405 -11.81 -8.99 -27.60
N ILE A 406 -11.33 -7.81 -27.21
CA ILE A 406 -9.99 -7.61 -26.64
C ILE A 406 -10.12 -7.17 -25.18
N ASN A 407 -9.29 -7.70 -24.28
CA ASN A 407 -9.27 -7.29 -22.88
C ASN A 407 -8.90 -5.80 -22.72
N MET A 408 -9.31 -5.19 -21.60
CA MET A 408 -9.22 -3.74 -21.43
C MET A 408 -7.78 -3.20 -21.49
N GLU A 409 -6.82 -4.00 -21.04
CA GLU A 409 -5.40 -3.65 -21.06
C GLU A 409 -4.88 -3.53 -22.49
N ASN A 410 -5.49 -4.23 -23.46
CA ASN A 410 -5.12 -4.21 -24.87
C ASN A 410 -5.93 -3.22 -25.72
N LEU A 411 -6.92 -2.52 -25.14
CA LEU A 411 -7.66 -1.48 -25.86
C LEU A 411 -6.70 -0.42 -26.43
N PRO A 412 -6.99 0.14 -27.62
CA PRO A 412 -6.17 1.19 -28.24
C PRO A 412 -6.46 2.57 -27.65
N VAL A 413 -6.45 2.68 -26.32
CA VAL A 413 -6.74 3.91 -25.57
C VAL A 413 -5.53 4.33 -24.73
N ASN A 414 -5.59 5.54 -24.15
CA ASN A 414 -4.55 6.08 -23.27
C ASN A 414 -3.14 6.03 -23.90
N ASP A 415 -3.03 6.49 -25.14
CA ASP A 415 -1.76 6.53 -25.90
C ASP A 415 -1.09 5.15 -26.01
N GLY A 416 -1.89 4.08 -26.15
CA GLY A 416 -1.40 2.70 -26.27
C GLY A 416 -1.07 2.01 -24.95
N ASN A 417 -1.50 2.57 -23.80
CA ASN A 417 -1.36 1.94 -22.49
C ASN A 417 -2.56 1.07 -22.10
N GLY A 418 -3.63 1.10 -22.90
CA GLY A 418 -4.88 0.41 -22.57
C GLY A 418 -5.64 1.09 -21.46
N GLN A 419 -6.73 0.46 -21.04
CA GLN A 419 -7.50 0.87 -19.88
C GLN A 419 -7.07 -0.02 -18.70
N SER A 420 -6.70 0.59 -17.59
CA SER A 420 -6.26 -0.14 -16.39
C SER A 420 -7.40 -0.51 -15.47
N TYR A 421 -8.43 0.33 -15.39
CA TYR A 421 -9.46 0.28 -14.36
C TYR A 421 -10.84 0.63 -14.92
N GLY A 422 -11.88 0.21 -14.20
CA GLY A 422 -13.26 0.61 -14.43
C GLY A 422 -14.00 -0.27 -15.42
N TYR A 423 -14.90 0.33 -16.20
CA TYR A 423 -15.87 -0.40 -17.01
C TYR A 423 -15.52 -0.31 -18.50
N THR A 424 -15.76 -1.39 -19.25
CA THR A 424 -15.61 -1.44 -20.72
C THR A 424 -16.91 -1.92 -21.36
N LEU A 425 -17.41 -1.20 -22.37
CA LEU A 425 -18.54 -1.63 -23.17
C LEU A 425 -18.08 -2.32 -24.45
N TYR A 426 -18.55 -3.55 -24.68
CA TYR A 426 -18.39 -4.29 -25.92
C TYR A 426 -19.72 -4.32 -26.65
N GLU A 427 -19.75 -4.00 -27.94
CA GLU A 427 -20.97 -3.96 -28.73
C GLU A 427 -20.84 -4.78 -30.01
N ALA A 428 -21.89 -5.55 -30.32
CA ALA A 428 -21.98 -6.38 -31.51
C ALA A 428 -23.41 -6.41 -32.07
N VAL A 429 -23.55 -6.52 -33.39
CA VAL A 429 -24.85 -6.69 -34.04
C VAL A 429 -25.17 -8.18 -34.14
N ILE A 430 -26.37 -8.58 -33.71
CA ILE A 430 -26.85 -9.96 -33.78
C ILE A 430 -28.12 -10.04 -34.64
N TYR A 431 -28.32 -11.16 -35.33
CA TYR A 431 -29.43 -11.34 -36.27
C TYR A 431 -30.51 -12.33 -35.78
N GLY A 432 -30.40 -12.82 -34.55
CA GLY A 432 -31.36 -13.74 -33.94
C GLY A 432 -31.10 -13.95 -32.45
N GLY A 433 -32.08 -14.50 -31.74
CA GLY A 433 -31.95 -14.90 -30.34
C GLY A 433 -31.13 -16.19 -30.17
N GLY A 434 -30.91 -16.60 -28.92
CA GLY A 434 -30.22 -17.87 -28.64
C GLY A 434 -29.56 -17.93 -27.26
N LYS A 435 -28.71 -18.94 -27.07
CA LYS A 435 -27.94 -19.11 -25.85
C LYS A 435 -26.60 -18.38 -25.97
N PHE A 436 -26.39 -17.36 -25.15
CA PHE A 436 -25.11 -16.66 -25.01
C PHE A 436 -24.22 -17.40 -24.01
N HIS A 437 -22.96 -17.56 -24.39
CA HIS A 437 -21.90 -18.14 -23.55
C HIS A 437 -20.70 -17.21 -23.53
N THR A 438 -20.18 -16.98 -22.34
CA THR A 438 -19.00 -16.13 -22.12
C THR A 438 -17.68 -16.87 -22.35
N ASN A 439 -17.69 -18.21 -22.36
CA ASN A 439 -16.51 -19.06 -22.54
C ASN A 439 -15.34 -18.75 -21.59
N GLY A 440 -15.62 -18.30 -20.36
CA GLY A 440 -14.58 -17.94 -19.38
C GLY A 440 -13.93 -16.57 -19.58
N ASN A 441 -14.39 -15.79 -20.55
CA ASN A 441 -13.78 -14.51 -20.93
C ASN A 441 -14.30 -13.30 -20.14
N VAL A 442 -15.40 -13.44 -19.39
CA VAL A 442 -15.86 -12.38 -18.50
C VAL A 442 -14.99 -12.35 -17.24
N ARG A 443 -14.27 -11.24 -17.09
CA ARG A 443 -13.41 -10.90 -15.96
C ARG A 443 -13.83 -9.49 -15.52
N ASP A 444 -14.55 -9.28 -14.43
CA ASP A 444 -15.06 -10.27 -13.46
C ASP A 444 -16.58 -10.46 -13.52
N ARG A 445 -17.31 -9.45 -13.98
CA ARG A 445 -18.77 -9.46 -14.13
C ARG A 445 -19.21 -8.67 -15.35
N ALA A 446 -20.31 -9.07 -15.98
CA ALA A 446 -20.90 -8.30 -17.07
C ALA A 446 -22.42 -8.17 -16.96
N GLN A 447 -22.93 -7.00 -17.35
CA GLN A 447 -24.36 -6.77 -17.58
C GLN A 447 -24.62 -6.84 -19.08
N VAL A 448 -25.67 -7.56 -19.47
CA VAL A 448 -25.98 -7.85 -20.86
C VAL A 448 -27.24 -7.09 -21.27
N PHE A 449 -27.17 -6.38 -22.40
CA PHE A 449 -28.26 -5.58 -22.93
C PHE A 449 -28.53 -5.92 -24.40
N VAL A 450 -29.81 -5.97 -24.77
CA VAL A 450 -30.27 -6.07 -26.17
C VAL A 450 -31.12 -4.86 -26.48
N SER A 451 -30.71 -4.08 -27.48
CA SER A 451 -31.36 -2.81 -27.84
C SER A 451 -31.61 -1.91 -26.62
N THR A 452 -30.59 -1.74 -25.78
CA THR A 452 -30.58 -0.99 -24.50
C THR A 452 -31.40 -1.56 -23.35
N GLN A 453 -32.10 -2.69 -23.55
CA GLN A 453 -32.86 -3.37 -22.50
C GLN A 453 -32.02 -4.45 -21.81
N SER A 454 -31.99 -4.44 -20.48
CA SER A 454 -31.25 -5.44 -19.69
C SER A 454 -31.90 -6.82 -19.86
N VAL A 455 -31.09 -7.81 -20.21
CA VAL A 455 -31.50 -9.23 -20.33
C VAL A 455 -30.93 -10.10 -19.23
N GLY A 456 -29.95 -9.60 -18.46
CA GLY A 456 -29.39 -10.28 -17.31
C GLY A 456 -27.94 -9.89 -17.03
N SER A 457 -27.28 -10.69 -16.18
CA SER A 457 -25.85 -10.55 -15.89
C SER A 457 -25.17 -11.91 -15.91
N VAL A 458 -23.91 -11.90 -16.30
CA VAL A 458 -23.00 -13.05 -16.28
C VAL A 458 -21.78 -12.72 -15.43
N ASP A 459 -21.16 -13.72 -14.85
CA ASP A 459 -19.97 -13.61 -14.02
C ASP A 459 -19.18 -14.93 -14.08
N TYR A 460 -18.06 -15.01 -13.38
CA TYR A 460 -17.20 -16.20 -13.33
C TYR A 460 -17.90 -17.52 -12.92
N LYS A 461 -19.04 -17.48 -12.22
CA LYS A 461 -19.87 -18.66 -11.89
C LYS A 461 -21.00 -18.86 -12.89
N ASN A 462 -21.65 -17.77 -13.32
CA ASN A 462 -22.80 -17.77 -14.21
C ASN A 462 -22.39 -17.36 -15.62
N GLN A 463 -22.01 -18.35 -16.43
CA GLN A 463 -21.36 -18.14 -17.73
C GLN A 463 -22.33 -18.10 -18.92
N GLU A 464 -23.62 -18.30 -18.67
CA GLU A 464 -24.65 -18.50 -19.70
C GLU A 464 -25.84 -17.56 -19.50
N LEU A 465 -26.43 -17.10 -20.61
CA LEU A 465 -27.66 -16.30 -20.60
C LEU A 465 -28.49 -16.60 -21.85
N ASN A 466 -29.83 -16.55 -21.73
CA ASN A 466 -30.70 -16.62 -22.90
C ASN A 466 -30.93 -15.22 -23.47
N ILE A 467 -30.64 -15.04 -24.75
CA ILE A 467 -30.88 -13.83 -25.52
C ILE A 467 -32.24 -13.97 -26.22
N PRO A 468 -33.17 -13.01 -26.03
CA PRO A 468 -34.49 -13.06 -26.66
C PRO A 468 -34.38 -12.95 -28.19
N GLU A 469 -35.39 -13.46 -28.90
CA GLU A 469 -35.50 -13.25 -30.35
C GLU A 469 -35.60 -11.76 -30.67
N VAL A 470 -34.79 -11.31 -31.63
CA VAL A 470 -34.73 -9.90 -32.04
C VAL A 470 -35.25 -9.80 -33.47
N PRO A 471 -36.22 -8.92 -33.77
CA PRO A 471 -36.70 -8.73 -35.15
C PRO A 471 -35.54 -8.41 -36.09
N ALA A 472 -35.50 -9.08 -37.25
CA ALA A 472 -34.37 -9.16 -38.20
C ALA A 472 -33.84 -7.84 -38.80
N LEU A 473 -34.28 -6.68 -38.30
CA LEU A 473 -33.91 -5.36 -38.82
C LEU A 473 -33.27 -4.40 -37.78
N LEU A 474 -33.16 -4.73 -36.49
CA LEU A 474 -32.77 -3.73 -35.46
C LEU A 474 -31.96 -4.22 -34.23
N GLY A 475 -31.37 -5.42 -34.25
CA GLY A 475 -30.72 -5.99 -33.05
C GLY A 475 -29.26 -5.59 -32.83
N MET A 476 -29.01 -4.53 -32.06
CA MET A 476 -27.68 -4.29 -31.44
C MET A 476 -27.65 -4.92 -30.06
N CYS A 477 -26.64 -5.75 -29.79
CA CYS A 477 -26.37 -6.35 -28.48
C CYS A 477 -25.13 -5.67 -27.89
N SER A 478 -25.26 -5.15 -26.67
CA SER A 478 -24.16 -4.46 -25.98
C SER A 478 -23.94 -5.12 -24.62
N PHE A 479 -22.68 -5.34 -24.27
CA PHE A 479 -22.22 -5.97 -23.04
C PHE A 479 -21.36 -4.98 -22.29
N GLU A 480 -21.74 -4.65 -21.06
CA GLU A 480 -20.89 -3.86 -20.17
C GLU A 480 -20.13 -4.83 -19.27
N MET A 481 -18.80 -4.83 -19.35
CA MET A 481 -17.92 -5.63 -18.52
C MET A 481 -17.33 -4.74 -17.42
N SER A 482 -17.50 -5.13 -16.17
CA SER A 482 -16.79 -4.55 -15.03
C SER A 482 -15.60 -5.46 -14.68
N LEU A 483 -14.41 -4.88 -14.68
CA LEU A 483 -13.31 -5.38 -13.84
C LEU A 483 -13.47 -4.75 -12.46
#